data_AF-D8Q026-F1
#
_entry.id   AF-D8Q026-F1
#
_cell.length_a   1.000
_cell.length_b   1.000
_cell.length_c   1.000
_cell.angle_alpha   90.00
_cell.angle_beta   90.00
_cell.angle_gamma   90.00
#
_symmetry.space_group_name_H-M   'P 1'
#
loop_
_entity.id
_entity.type
_entity.pdbx_description
1 polymer ?
#
loop_
_entity_poly.entity_id
_entity_poly.type
_entity_poly.pdbx_seq_one_letter_code
_entity_poly.pdbx_strand_id
1 'polypeptide(L)'
;VKTTWLGHAAFLIEMPHHAGAERGIRILTDPVLGDYCAPVSAAKLKRITPPAARVDELPDVDAVVISHNHYDHLDYKTIYALFKRPRIPHIFAPRGNEKVLKSFGVPASHLHILDWWEKQRIELEIPASSGPDTPAQSTQPTRVDIHCVPAQHNSGRTPLDRMRGQPALWSGWAFEEVVYFAGDTAYKALWDGKDEADCPSCPAFKEIGERFGGFDVALLPIGCYLPRRFMSPMHASPGDSVNIFKDVRAKRAVAMHWGTWVLSDEPVLEPPQLLKKEAMAAGLADDAFTACEIGETRFY
;
A
#
# COMPACT_ATOMS: atom_id res chain seq x y z
N VAL A 1 -5.35 15.20 2.83
CA VAL A 1 -5.50 13.82 2.33
C VAL A 1 -6.55 13.10 3.15
N LYS A 2 -7.46 12.35 2.53
CA LYS A 2 -8.40 11.47 3.23
C LYS A 2 -8.01 10.02 2.99
N THR A 3 -7.90 9.22 4.04
CA THR A 3 -7.60 7.78 3.93
C THR A 3 -8.67 6.97 4.66
N THR A 4 -9.09 5.86 4.07
CA THR A 4 -9.98 4.87 4.70
C THR A 4 -9.29 3.51 4.67
N TRP A 5 -9.03 2.91 5.82
CA TRP A 5 -8.40 1.59 5.88
C TRP A 5 -9.42 0.49 5.59
N LEU A 6 -9.23 -0.27 4.52
CA LEU A 6 -10.16 -1.34 4.12
C LEU A 6 -9.77 -2.71 4.69
N GLY A 7 -8.61 -2.78 5.35
CA GLY A 7 -8.03 -3.98 5.93
C GLY A 7 -6.71 -4.38 5.26
N HIS A 8 -5.81 -4.98 6.03
CA HIS A 8 -4.47 -5.38 5.61
C HIS A 8 -3.67 -4.23 5.00
N ALA A 9 -3.22 -4.34 3.74
CA ALA A 9 -2.55 -3.26 3.00
C ALA A 9 -3.50 -2.41 2.13
N ALA A 10 -4.82 -2.67 2.19
CA ALA A 10 -5.80 -2.00 1.35
C ALA A 10 -6.25 -0.67 1.97
N PHE A 11 -5.95 0.44 1.29
CA PHE A 11 -6.45 1.77 1.60
C PHE A 11 -7.16 2.35 0.41
N LEU A 12 -8.31 2.99 0.67
CA LEU A 12 -8.86 3.99 -0.24
C LEU A 12 -8.31 5.36 0.18
N ILE A 13 -7.59 6.01 -0.73
CA ILE A 13 -6.96 7.30 -0.53
C ILE A 13 -7.63 8.30 -1.46
N GLU A 14 -8.12 9.41 -0.93
CA GLU A 14 -8.54 10.56 -1.72
C GLU A 14 -7.53 11.68 -1.53
N MET A 15 -6.83 12.01 -2.62
CA MET A 15 -5.87 13.11 -2.68
C MET A 15 -6.58 14.45 -2.45
N PRO A 16 -5.87 15.54 -2.12
CA PRO A 16 -6.46 16.88 -2.15
C PRO A 16 -7.11 17.15 -3.52
N HIS A 17 -8.27 17.81 -3.54
CA HIS A 17 -8.89 18.16 -4.82
C HIS A 17 -8.11 19.27 -5.52
N HIS A 18 -8.12 19.25 -6.86
CA HIS A 18 -7.66 20.39 -7.64
C HIS A 18 -8.76 21.45 -7.72
N ALA A 19 -8.39 22.71 -7.89
CA ALA A 19 -9.35 23.81 -7.94
C ALA A 19 -10.43 23.56 -9.01
N GLY A 20 -11.69 23.58 -8.57
CA GLY A 20 -12.86 23.37 -9.43
C GLY A 20 -13.33 21.92 -9.55
N ALA A 21 -12.54 20.92 -9.16
CA ALA A 21 -12.98 19.52 -9.12
C ALA A 21 -13.84 19.26 -7.87
N GLU A 22 -14.89 18.44 -7.99
CA GLU A 22 -15.78 18.09 -6.88
C GLU A 22 -15.05 17.30 -5.78
N ARG A 23 -14.06 16.48 -6.19
CA ARG A 23 -13.27 15.62 -5.32
C ARG A 23 -11.83 15.49 -5.82
N GLY A 24 -10.95 14.97 -4.96
CA GLY A 24 -9.63 14.55 -5.38
C GLY A 24 -9.63 13.21 -6.11
N ILE A 25 -8.46 12.87 -6.65
CA ILE A 25 -8.20 11.56 -7.26
C ILE A 25 -8.25 10.49 -6.18
N ARG A 26 -8.96 9.40 -6.48
CA ARG A 26 -9.11 8.25 -5.58
C ARG A 26 -8.18 7.12 -6.00
N ILE A 27 -7.26 6.78 -5.10
CA ILE A 27 -6.24 5.74 -5.28
C ILE A 27 -6.54 4.60 -4.32
N LEU A 28 -6.51 3.38 -4.82
CA LEU A 28 -6.70 2.16 -4.05
C LEU A 28 -5.39 1.37 -4.00
N THR A 29 -4.87 1.09 -2.80
CA THR A 29 -3.64 0.30 -2.63
C THR A 29 -3.97 -1.17 -2.41
N ASP A 30 -3.17 -2.08 -2.97
CA ASP A 30 -3.16 -3.54 -2.71
C ASP A 30 -4.52 -4.13 -2.31
N PRO A 31 -5.54 -4.06 -3.20
CA PRO A 31 -6.92 -4.22 -2.78
C PRO A 31 -7.31 -5.69 -2.63
N VAL A 32 -6.97 -6.28 -1.50
CA VAL A 32 -7.41 -7.64 -1.15
C VAL A 32 -8.64 -7.56 -0.25
N LEU A 33 -9.80 -7.54 -0.89
CA LEU A 33 -11.11 -7.51 -0.23
C LEU A 33 -11.76 -8.91 -0.14
N GLY A 34 -11.05 -9.94 -0.60
CA GLY A 34 -11.47 -11.34 -0.46
C GLY A 34 -11.25 -11.90 0.94
N ASP A 35 -11.81 -13.10 1.16
CA ASP A 35 -11.67 -13.85 2.42
C ASP A 35 -10.30 -14.52 2.60
N TYR A 36 -9.63 -14.87 1.50
CA TYR A 36 -8.43 -15.70 1.51
C TYR A 36 -7.27 -15.01 0.81
N CYS A 37 -6.09 -15.07 1.42
CA CYS A 37 -4.84 -14.58 0.86
C CYS A 37 -3.97 -15.73 0.31
N ALA A 38 -4.58 -16.69 -0.38
CA ALA A 38 -3.91 -17.88 -0.89
C ALA A 38 -4.65 -18.41 -2.13
N PRO A 39 -3.99 -19.21 -3.00
CA PRO A 39 -4.66 -19.85 -4.14
C PRO A 39 -5.67 -20.93 -3.72
N VAL A 40 -5.69 -21.30 -2.44
CA VAL A 40 -6.56 -22.32 -1.85
C VAL A 40 -7.41 -21.71 -0.73
N SER A 41 -8.68 -22.08 -0.70
CA SER A 41 -9.61 -21.66 0.36
C SER A 41 -9.52 -22.57 1.58
N ALA A 42 -8.38 -22.53 2.28
CA ALA A 42 -8.19 -23.25 3.53
C ALA A 42 -8.66 -22.41 4.72
N ALA A 43 -9.43 -22.99 5.64
CA ALA A 43 -10.00 -22.26 6.79
C ALA A 43 -8.96 -21.53 7.65
N LYS A 44 -7.74 -22.07 7.77
CA LYS A 44 -6.60 -21.45 8.48
C LYS A 44 -6.03 -20.21 7.79
N LEU A 45 -6.33 -20.02 6.51
CA LEU A 45 -5.89 -18.89 5.68
C LEU A 45 -7.03 -17.88 5.42
N LYS A 46 -8.17 -18.08 6.08
CA LYS A 46 -9.29 -17.15 6.04
C LYS A 46 -8.95 -15.93 6.91
N ARG A 47 -9.35 -14.74 6.45
CA ARG A 47 -9.24 -13.51 7.22
C ARG A 47 -10.01 -13.64 8.53
N ILE A 48 -9.44 -13.07 9.59
CA ILE A 48 -10.05 -13.04 10.93
C ILE A 48 -10.91 -11.79 11.13
N THR A 49 -10.59 -10.69 10.44
CA THR A 49 -11.38 -9.45 10.46
C THR A 49 -11.88 -9.18 9.05
N PRO A 50 -13.21 -9.01 8.82
CA PRO A 50 -13.77 -8.78 7.49
C PRO A 50 -13.26 -7.48 6.85
N PRO A 51 -13.33 -7.34 5.51
CA PRO A 51 -12.99 -6.07 4.88
C PRO A 51 -14.02 -5.00 5.27
N ALA A 52 -13.60 -3.73 5.25
CA ALA A 52 -14.51 -2.63 5.56
C ALA A 52 -15.63 -2.45 4.52
N ALA A 53 -15.39 -2.88 3.28
CA ALA A 53 -16.31 -2.75 2.17
C ALA A 53 -16.06 -3.84 1.13
N ARG A 54 -17.10 -4.18 0.38
CA ARG A 54 -17.02 -4.96 -0.85
C ARG A 54 -16.67 -4.06 -2.04
N VAL A 55 -16.22 -4.65 -3.14
CA VAL A 55 -15.82 -3.91 -4.36
C VAL A 55 -16.96 -3.09 -4.96
N ASP A 56 -18.19 -3.61 -4.87
CA ASP A 56 -19.42 -2.96 -5.34
C ASP A 56 -19.91 -1.83 -4.44
N GLU A 57 -19.40 -1.75 -3.20
CA GLU A 57 -19.69 -0.68 -2.24
C GLU A 57 -18.64 0.45 -2.30
N LEU A 58 -17.50 0.21 -2.97
CA LEU A 58 -16.47 1.24 -3.12
C LEU A 58 -16.99 2.38 -4.00
N PRO A 59 -16.65 3.64 -3.68
CA PRO A 59 -16.85 4.74 -4.60
C PRO A 59 -16.04 4.53 -5.88
N ASP A 60 -16.19 5.43 -6.86
CA ASP A 60 -15.33 5.39 -8.04
C ASP A 60 -13.85 5.48 -7.65
N VAL A 61 -13.07 4.56 -8.20
CA VAL A 61 -11.62 4.48 -8.04
C VAL A 61 -11.01 4.89 -9.37
N ASP A 62 -10.05 5.80 -9.33
CA ASP A 62 -9.39 6.31 -10.54
C ASP A 62 -8.06 5.59 -10.80
N ALA A 63 -7.35 5.20 -9.74
CA ALA A 63 -6.09 4.47 -9.81
C ALA A 63 -6.03 3.33 -8.78
N VAL A 64 -5.39 2.22 -9.15
CA VAL A 64 -5.02 1.11 -8.27
C VAL A 64 -3.51 0.98 -8.30
N VAL A 65 -2.86 0.82 -7.16
CA VAL A 65 -1.43 0.48 -7.11
C VAL A 65 -1.24 -0.88 -6.46
N ILE A 66 -0.33 -1.66 -7.04
CA ILE A 66 0.06 -2.98 -6.56
C ILE A 66 1.52 -2.90 -6.14
N SER A 67 1.83 -3.14 -4.86
CA SER A 67 3.20 -3.18 -4.36
C SER A 67 3.97 -4.40 -4.89
N HIS A 68 3.33 -5.56 -4.93
CA HIS A 68 3.90 -6.82 -5.42
C HIS A 68 2.80 -7.87 -5.60
N ASN A 69 3.12 -9.06 -6.12
CA ASN A 69 2.11 -10.05 -6.51
C ASN A 69 1.82 -11.16 -5.48
N HIS A 70 2.18 -11.03 -4.20
CA HIS A 70 1.68 -11.99 -3.21
C HIS A 70 0.14 -11.96 -3.12
N TYR A 71 -0.45 -13.04 -2.64
CA TYR A 71 -1.89 -13.24 -2.65
C TYR A 71 -2.65 -12.32 -1.67
N ASP A 72 -1.98 -11.81 -0.65
CA ASP A 72 -2.49 -10.79 0.28
C ASP A 72 -2.33 -9.35 -0.23
N HIS A 73 -1.71 -9.13 -1.39
CA HIS A 73 -1.56 -7.81 -2.02
C HIS A 73 -2.17 -7.71 -3.42
N LEU A 74 -2.28 -8.84 -4.13
CA LEU A 74 -2.86 -8.93 -5.46
C LEU A 74 -3.92 -10.04 -5.54
N ASP A 75 -5.18 -9.64 -5.37
CA ASP A 75 -6.34 -10.52 -5.41
C ASP A 75 -7.05 -10.48 -6.78
N TYR A 76 -7.19 -11.65 -7.39
CA TYR A 76 -7.88 -11.79 -8.68
C TYR A 76 -9.32 -11.30 -8.62
N LYS A 77 -10.07 -11.66 -7.56
CA LYS A 77 -11.51 -11.37 -7.50
C LYS A 77 -11.76 -9.88 -7.42
N THR A 78 -10.96 -9.18 -6.62
CA THR A 78 -11.06 -7.74 -6.47
C THR A 78 -10.69 -7.01 -7.75
N ILE A 79 -9.54 -7.34 -8.37
CA ILE A 79 -9.15 -6.72 -9.64
C ILE A 79 -10.17 -7.01 -10.74
N TYR A 80 -10.63 -8.26 -10.89
CA TYR A 80 -11.64 -8.61 -11.88
C TYR A 80 -12.93 -7.80 -11.71
N ALA A 81 -13.43 -7.65 -10.48
CA ALA A 81 -14.64 -6.88 -10.21
C ALA A 81 -14.47 -5.38 -10.51
N LEU A 82 -13.32 -4.78 -10.17
CA LEU A 82 -13.03 -3.38 -10.49
C LEU A 82 -13.06 -3.12 -12.00
N PHE A 83 -12.47 -4.01 -12.79
CA PHE A 83 -12.42 -3.90 -14.25
C PHE A 83 -13.72 -4.33 -14.96
N LYS A 84 -14.78 -4.67 -14.21
CA LYS A 84 -16.14 -4.86 -14.73
C LYS A 84 -17.06 -3.67 -14.46
N ARG A 85 -16.60 -2.66 -13.74
CA ARG A 85 -17.38 -1.43 -13.49
C ARG A 85 -17.47 -0.58 -14.77
N PRO A 86 -18.50 0.28 -14.90
CA PRO A 86 -18.62 1.20 -16.03
C PRO A 86 -17.42 2.15 -16.16
N ARG A 87 -16.92 2.66 -15.03
CA ARG A 87 -15.67 3.41 -14.92
C ARG A 87 -14.60 2.48 -14.38
N ILE A 88 -13.61 2.14 -15.20
CA ILE A 88 -12.47 1.31 -14.81
C ILE A 88 -11.28 2.18 -14.40
N PRO A 89 -10.51 1.78 -13.38
CA PRO A 89 -9.33 2.53 -12.94
C PRO A 89 -8.13 2.30 -13.86
N HIS A 90 -7.12 3.17 -13.77
CA HIS A 90 -5.75 2.79 -14.15
C HIS A 90 -5.15 1.88 -13.08
N ILE A 91 -4.26 0.97 -13.45
CA ILE A 91 -3.54 0.11 -12.50
C ILE A 91 -2.04 0.18 -12.72
N PHE A 92 -1.30 0.37 -11.63
CA PHE A 92 0.14 0.50 -11.61
C PHE A 92 0.73 -0.68 -10.85
N ALA A 93 1.77 -1.30 -11.40
CA ALA A 93 2.50 -2.38 -10.76
C ALA A 93 3.97 -2.34 -11.13
N PRO A 94 4.86 -2.89 -10.29
CA PRO A 94 6.27 -2.95 -10.62
C PRO A 94 6.55 -3.95 -11.75
N ARG A 95 7.68 -3.78 -12.46
CA ARG A 95 8.10 -4.62 -13.60
C ARG A 95 7.99 -6.13 -13.30
N GLY A 96 7.56 -6.91 -14.28
CA GLY A 96 7.39 -8.37 -14.19
C GLY A 96 6.02 -8.85 -13.68
N ASN A 97 5.13 -7.92 -13.33
CA ASN A 97 3.75 -8.23 -12.89
C ASN A 97 2.71 -8.19 -14.04
N GLU A 98 3.14 -7.85 -15.25
CA GLU A 98 2.28 -7.62 -16.42
C GLU A 98 1.51 -8.87 -16.80
N LYS A 99 2.17 -10.03 -16.75
CA LYS A 99 1.56 -11.30 -17.15
C LYS A 99 0.39 -11.67 -16.24
N VAL A 100 0.52 -11.44 -14.94
CA VAL A 100 -0.54 -11.73 -13.95
C VAL A 100 -1.69 -10.75 -14.12
N LEU A 101 -1.41 -9.46 -14.27
CA LEU A 101 -2.48 -8.46 -14.44
C LEU A 101 -3.23 -8.63 -15.76
N LYS A 102 -2.53 -8.95 -16.85
CA LYS A 102 -3.16 -9.30 -18.13
C LYS A 102 -4.01 -10.56 -18.01
N SER A 103 -3.59 -11.58 -17.25
CA SER A 103 -4.40 -12.78 -17.05
C SER A 103 -5.65 -12.52 -16.20
N PHE A 104 -5.69 -11.43 -15.44
CA PHE A 104 -6.89 -10.97 -14.72
C PHE A 104 -7.87 -10.17 -15.60
N GLY A 105 -7.49 -9.90 -16.85
CA GLY A 105 -8.31 -9.16 -17.81
C GLY A 105 -8.08 -7.65 -17.82
N VAL A 106 -6.99 -7.16 -17.22
CA VAL A 106 -6.63 -5.74 -17.28
C VAL A 106 -6.25 -5.35 -18.72
N PRO A 107 -6.90 -4.35 -19.33
CA PRO A 107 -6.55 -3.89 -20.67
C PRO A 107 -5.24 -3.12 -20.67
N ALA A 108 -4.46 -3.26 -21.75
CA ALA A 108 -3.14 -2.63 -21.89
C ALA A 108 -3.19 -1.09 -21.78
N SER A 109 -4.31 -0.46 -22.18
CA SER A 109 -4.50 1.00 -22.09
C SER A 109 -4.63 1.52 -20.64
N HIS A 110 -4.91 0.65 -19.68
CA HIS A 110 -5.02 1.01 -18.26
C HIS A 110 -3.87 0.42 -17.41
N LEU A 111 -2.99 -0.38 -18.02
CA LEU A 111 -1.91 -1.07 -17.32
C LEU A 111 -0.60 -0.29 -17.42
N HIS A 112 -0.11 0.18 -16.28
CA HIS A 112 1.15 0.90 -16.16
C HIS A 112 2.16 0.07 -15.39
N ILE A 113 3.32 -0.15 -15.99
CA ILE A 113 4.34 -1.04 -15.43
C ILE A 113 5.65 -0.28 -15.33
N LEU A 114 6.19 -0.23 -14.11
CA LEU A 114 7.27 0.68 -13.77
C LEU A 114 8.42 -0.07 -13.08
N ASP A 115 9.65 0.31 -13.38
CA ASP A 115 10.82 0.00 -12.57
C ASP A 115 10.95 1.03 -11.43
N TRP A 116 11.81 0.75 -10.45
CA TRP A 116 12.04 1.72 -9.39
C TRP A 116 12.55 3.06 -9.93
N TRP A 117 12.08 4.13 -9.31
CA TRP A 117 12.33 5.53 -9.65
C TRP A 117 11.67 6.00 -10.95
N GLU A 118 11.01 5.11 -11.70
CA GLU A 118 10.13 5.53 -12.77
C GLU A 118 8.83 6.11 -12.20
N LYS A 119 8.23 7.00 -12.99
CA LYS A 119 6.94 7.59 -12.68
C LYS A 119 6.05 7.60 -13.91
N GLN A 120 4.76 7.55 -13.66
CA GLN A 120 3.75 7.70 -14.70
C GLN A 120 2.73 8.74 -14.25
N ARG A 121 2.48 9.72 -15.12
CA ARG A 121 1.38 10.66 -14.97
C ARG A 121 0.11 10.06 -15.58
N ILE A 122 -1.01 10.22 -14.90
CA ILE A 122 -2.32 10.04 -15.52
C ILE A 122 -3.10 11.35 -15.47
N GLU A 123 -3.91 11.57 -16.50
CA GLU A 123 -4.83 12.68 -16.62
C GLU A 123 -6.25 12.12 -16.61
N LEU A 124 -7.11 12.72 -15.79
CA LEU A 124 -8.42 12.20 -15.43
C LEU A 124 -9.44 13.34 -15.51
N GLU A 125 -10.60 13.01 -16.05
CA GLU A 125 -11.78 13.87 -15.97
C GLU A 125 -12.52 13.54 -14.66
N ILE A 126 -12.55 14.51 -13.74
CA ILE A 126 -13.31 14.45 -12.48
C ILE A 126 -14.52 15.38 -12.61
N PRO A 127 -15.71 15.01 -12.13
CA PRO A 127 -16.86 15.92 -12.10
C PRO A 127 -16.48 17.29 -11.51
N ALA A 128 -16.93 18.36 -12.17
CA ALA A 128 -16.73 19.71 -11.67
C ALA A 128 -17.56 19.92 -10.39
N SER A 129 -17.00 20.69 -9.46
CA SER A 129 -17.74 21.15 -8.29
C SER A 129 -18.98 21.90 -8.76
N SER A 130 -20.13 21.39 -8.34
CA SER A 130 -21.43 21.98 -8.57
C SER A 130 -22.07 22.21 -7.21
N GLY A 131 -22.98 23.19 -7.11
CA GLY A 131 -23.70 23.44 -5.86
C GLY A 131 -24.43 22.19 -5.37
N PRO A 132 -24.74 22.08 -4.07
CA PRO A 132 -25.18 20.85 -3.40
C PRO A 132 -26.36 20.11 -4.05
N ASP A 133 -27.18 20.81 -4.85
CA ASP A 133 -28.39 20.27 -5.48
C ASP A 133 -28.35 20.24 -7.02
N THR A 134 -27.18 20.47 -7.63
CA THR A 134 -27.04 20.50 -9.10
C THR A 134 -26.07 19.42 -9.54
N PRO A 135 -26.48 18.45 -10.39
CA PRO A 135 -25.53 17.52 -10.98
C PRO A 135 -24.46 18.28 -11.75
N ALA A 136 -23.19 17.86 -11.62
CA ALA A 136 -22.10 18.42 -12.41
C ALA A 136 -22.39 18.26 -13.90
N GLN A 137 -22.51 19.38 -14.62
CA GLN A 137 -22.74 19.39 -16.08
C GLN A 137 -21.43 19.39 -16.87
N SER A 138 -20.29 19.46 -16.18
CA SER A 138 -18.95 19.47 -16.77
C SER A 138 -17.97 18.68 -15.91
N THR A 139 -16.81 18.38 -16.50
CA THR A 139 -15.67 17.78 -15.81
C THR A 139 -14.53 18.79 -15.70
N GLN A 140 -13.61 18.52 -14.78
CA GLN A 140 -12.35 19.22 -14.61
C GLN A 140 -11.19 18.27 -14.87
N PRO A 141 -10.27 18.64 -15.77
CA PRO A 141 -9.07 17.86 -16.01
C PRO A 141 -8.16 17.93 -14.78
N THR A 142 -7.84 16.76 -14.26
CA THR A 142 -7.04 16.57 -13.06
C THR A 142 -5.87 15.65 -13.40
N ARG A 143 -4.72 15.78 -12.73
CA ARG A 143 -3.56 14.91 -12.96
C ARG A 143 -2.95 14.47 -11.65
N VAL A 144 -2.26 13.34 -11.67
CA VAL A 144 -1.47 12.83 -10.54
C VAL A 144 -0.20 12.21 -11.11
N ASP A 145 0.95 12.51 -10.47
CA ASP A 145 2.20 11.79 -10.70
C ASP A 145 2.28 10.63 -9.69
N ILE A 146 2.41 9.40 -10.20
CA ILE A 146 2.56 8.19 -9.39
C ILE A 146 3.96 7.62 -9.64
N HIS A 147 4.75 7.54 -8.57
CA HIS A 147 6.14 7.09 -8.61
C HIS A 147 6.27 5.69 -8.02
N CYS A 148 6.93 4.80 -8.75
CA CYS A 148 7.34 3.49 -8.25
C CYS A 148 8.65 3.68 -7.47
N VAL A 149 8.70 3.30 -6.19
CA VAL A 149 9.90 3.49 -5.35
C VAL A 149 10.38 2.17 -4.75
N PRO A 150 11.67 2.03 -4.43
CA PRO A 150 12.18 0.77 -3.88
C PRO A 150 11.57 0.40 -2.53
N ALA A 151 11.57 -0.90 -2.28
CA ALA A 151 11.24 -1.53 -1.01
C ALA A 151 12.21 -2.71 -0.80
N GLN A 152 12.32 -3.21 0.44
CA GLN A 152 13.07 -4.43 0.73
C GLN A 152 12.11 -5.60 0.95
N HIS A 153 11.73 -6.26 -0.14
CA HIS A 153 10.81 -7.41 -0.11
C HIS A 153 11.13 -8.39 -1.24
N ASN A 154 10.19 -9.25 -1.62
CA ASN A 154 10.28 -10.10 -2.79
C ASN A 154 8.89 -10.21 -3.48
N SER A 155 8.81 -10.92 -4.60
CA SER A 155 7.53 -11.18 -5.24
C SER A 155 7.47 -12.61 -5.80
N GLY A 156 6.30 -13.22 -5.78
CA GLY A 156 5.99 -14.46 -6.49
C GLY A 156 4.61 -15.01 -6.15
N ARG A 157 4.04 -15.86 -7.00
CA ARG A 157 2.75 -16.54 -6.72
C ARG A 157 2.89 -18.06 -6.67
N THR A 158 3.92 -18.60 -7.30
CA THR A 158 4.20 -20.02 -7.35
C THR A 158 5.67 -20.28 -7.02
N PRO A 159 6.01 -21.46 -6.49
CA PRO A 159 7.41 -21.82 -6.23
C PRO A 159 8.31 -21.72 -7.47
N LEU A 160 7.73 -21.89 -8.67
CA LEU A 160 8.45 -21.82 -9.94
C LEU A 160 8.71 -20.38 -10.42
N ASP A 161 8.04 -19.37 -9.87
CA ASP A 161 8.21 -17.99 -10.33
C ASP A 161 9.63 -17.47 -10.08
N ARG A 162 10.24 -17.87 -8.96
CA ARG A 162 11.63 -17.51 -8.62
C ARG A 162 12.68 -18.23 -9.48
N MET A 163 12.30 -19.33 -10.12
CA MET A 163 13.18 -20.07 -11.04
C MET A 163 13.17 -19.47 -12.45
N ARG A 164 12.31 -18.48 -12.73
CA ARG A 164 12.26 -17.79 -14.02
C ARG A 164 13.38 -16.76 -14.09
N GLY A 165 13.97 -16.60 -15.28
CA GLY A 165 15.11 -15.68 -15.50
C GLY A 165 14.80 -14.18 -15.30
N GLN A 166 13.54 -13.80 -15.05
CA GLN A 166 13.13 -12.44 -14.71
C GLN A 166 12.06 -12.50 -13.61
N PRO A 167 12.44 -12.48 -12.31
CA PRO A 167 11.47 -12.43 -11.23
C PRO A 167 10.70 -11.11 -11.24
N ALA A 168 9.44 -11.14 -10.82
CA ALA A 168 8.65 -9.93 -10.65
C ALA A 168 9.26 -9.05 -9.55
N LEU A 169 9.28 -7.75 -9.81
CA LEU A 169 9.73 -6.74 -8.87
C LEU A 169 8.63 -6.47 -7.83
N TRP A 170 9.01 -5.80 -6.75
CA TRP A 170 8.19 -5.32 -5.63
C TRP A 170 8.48 -3.84 -5.41
N SER A 171 7.58 -3.05 -4.83
CA SER A 171 7.77 -1.61 -4.68
C SER A 171 6.93 -0.99 -3.56
N GLY A 172 7.35 0.19 -3.10
CA GLY A 172 6.45 1.19 -2.54
C GLY A 172 5.96 2.14 -3.64
N TRP A 173 5.10 3.08 -3.27
CA TRP A 173 4.51 4.07 -4.16
C TRP A 173 4.46 5.45 -3.52
N ALA A 174 4.78 6.50 -4.29
CA ALA A 174 4.62 7.88 -3.88
C ALA A 174 3.63 8.61 -4.81
N PHE A 175 2.71 9.38 -4.23
CA PHE A 175 1.65 10.12 -4.94
C PHE A 175 1.84 11.62 -4.75
N GLU A 176 2.22 12.34 -5.82
CA GLU A 176 2.49 13.79 -5.83
C GLU A 176 3.40 14.30 -4.70
N GLU A 177 4.27 13.46 -4.13
CA GLU A 177 5.11 13.82 -2.97
C GLU A 177 4.29 14.16 -1.70
N VAL A 178 2.99 13.83 -1.69
CA VAL A 178 2.06 14.08 -0.58
C VAL A 178 1.84 12.81 0.24
N VAL A 179 1.69 11.67 -0.44
CA VAL A 179 1.42 10.37 0.20
C VAL A 179 2.47 9.35 -0.17
N TYR A 180 2.96 8.60 0.83
CA TYR A 180 3.81 7.44 0.64
C TYR A 180 3.09 6.16 1.06
N PHE A 181 3.06 5.16 0.20
CA PHE A 181 2.59 3.81 0.50
C PHE A 181 3.77 2.85 0.42
N ALA A 182 4.18 2.26 1.54
CA ALA A 182 5.41 1.45 1.59
C ALA A 182 5.28 0.08 0.90
N GLY A 183 4.05 -0.43 0.72
CA GLY A 183 3.83 -1.84 0.46
C GLY A 183 4.39 -2.73 1.58
N ASP A 184 4.67 -3.99 1.26
CA ASP A 184 5.45 -4.84 2.15
C ASP A 184 6.93 -4.54 2.00
N THR A 185 7.58 -4.37 3.15
CA THR A 185 8.98 -3.97 3.17
C THR A 185 9.60 -4.29 4.51
N ALA A 186 10.89 -4.60 4.48
CA ALA A 186 11.77 -4.64 5.63
C ALA A 186 12.55 -3.33 5.80
N TYR A 187 13.03 -3.09 7.01
CA TYR A 187 14.03 -2.05 7.26
C TYR A 187 15.46 -2.60 7.36
N LYS A 188 15.64 -3.79 7.93
CA LYS A 188 16.94 -4.43 8.18
C LYS A 188 16.83 -5.94 8.03
N ALA A 189 17.84 -6.59 7.48
CA ALA A 189 17.96 -8.05 7.57
C ALA A 189 18.81 -8.43 8.80
N LEU A 190 18.22 -9.18 9.74
CA LEU A 190 18.95 -9.71 10.90
C LEU A 190 19.65 -11.02 10.55
N TRP A 191 20.83 -11.24 11.13
CA TRP A 191 21.68 -12.39 10.89
C TRP A 191 22.03 -13.05 12.21
N ASP A 192 22.09 -14.39 12.22
CA ASP A 192 22.47 -15.14 13.41
C ASP A 192 23.86 -14.74 13.90
N GLY A 193 23.96 -14.47 15.20
CA GLY A 193 25.21 -14.08 15.86
C GLY A 193 25.62 -12.62 15.67
N LYS A 194 24.77 -11.77 15.07
CA LYS A 194 24.97 -10.31 15.01
C LYS A 194 23.95 -9.59 15.86
N ASP A 195 24.41 -8.53 16.53
CA ASP A 195 23.51 -7.59 17.19
C ASP A 195 22.70 -6.82 16.13
N GLU A 196 21.43 -6.56 16.43
CA GLU A 196 20.53 -5.81 15.54
C GLU A 196 21.03 -4.39 15.24
N ALA A 197 21.77 -3.80 16.19
CA ALA A 197 22.43 -2.51 16.02
C ALA A 197 23.46 -2.53 14.87
N ASP A 198 24.11 -3.67 14.63
CA ASP A 198 25.15 -3.84 13.61
C ASP A 198 24.59 -4.24 12.24
N CYS A 199 23.31 -4.60 12.17
CA CYS A 199 22.65 -4.95 10.93
C CYS A 199 22.33 -3.68 10.12
N PRO A 200 22.78 -3.59 8.85
CA PRO A 200 22.58 -2.40 8.04
C PRO A 200 21.10 -2.22 7.72
N SER A 201 20.65 -0.96 7.78
CA SER A 201 19.33 -0.55 7.31
C SER A 201 19.30 -0.40 5.80
N CYS A 202 18.14 -0.66 5.20
CA CYS A 202 17.87 -0.40 3.79
C CYS A 202 18.06 1.09 3.51
N PRO A 203 19.01 1.49 2.63
CA PRO A 203 19.28 2.90 2.36
C PRO A 203 18.14 3.59 1.58
N ALA A 204 17.28 2.80 0.91
CA ALA A 204 16.24 3.32 0.03
C ALA A 204 15.28 4.28 0.74
N PHE A 205 14.96 4.07 2.02
CA PHE A 205 14.02 4.94 2.72
C PHE A 205 14.56 6.36 2.93
N LYS A 206 15.86 6.48 3.24
CA LYS A 206 16.53 7.79 3.31
C LYS A 206 16.59 8.45 1.95
N GLU A 207 16.91 7.68 0.91
CA GLU A 207 16.92 8.16 -0.47
C GLU A 207 15.52 8.63 -0.91
N ILE A 208 14.46 7.92 -0.54
CA ILE A 208 13.06 8.34 -0.75
C ILE A 208 12.80 9.67 -0.05
N GLY A 209 13.10 9.80 1.25
CA GLY A 209 12.89 11.04 1.98
C GLY A 209 13.71 12.22 1.44
N GLU A 210 14.91 11.97 0.91
CA GLU A 210 15.76 12.97 0.27
C GLU A 210 15.23 13.42 -1.09
N ARG A 211 14.80 12.48 -1.93
CA ARG A 211 14.31 12.77 -3.29
C ARG A 211 12.97 13.50 -3.29
N PHE A 212 12.05 13.14 -2.39
CA PHE A 212 10.69 13.70 -2.34
C PHE A 212 10.54 14.84 -1.33
N GLY A 213 11.55 15.11 -0.49
CA GLY A 213 11.48 16.17 0.52
C GLY A 213 10.59 15.87 1.73
N GLY A 214 10.02 14.67 1.80
CA GLY A 214 9.08 14.22 2.83
C GLY A 214 7.68 13.99 2.29
N PHE A 215 6.76 13.63 3.17
CA PHE A 215 5.36 13.34 2.83
C PHE A 215 4.43 13.89 3.91
N ASP A 216 3.21 14.25 3.55
CA ASP A 216 2.19 14.61 4.53
C ASP A 216 1.72 13.37 5.30
N VAL A 217 1.51 12.25 4.61
CA VAL A 217 1.12 10.98 5.22
C VAL A 217 1.84 9.77 4.61
N ALA A 218 2.30 8.87 5.46
CA ALA A 218 2.82 7.56 5.07
C ALA A 218 1.92 6.41 5.54
N LEU A 219 1.73 5.40 4.71
CA LEU A 219 1.06 4.14 5.02
C LEU A 219 2.14 3.07 5.20
N LEU A 220 2.35 2.61 6.44
CA LEU A 220 3.51 1.78 6.81
C LEU A 220 3.09 0.45 7.45
N PRO A 221 3.64 -0.70 7.01
CA PRO A 221 3.26 -2.00 7.54
C PRO A 221 3.77 -2.15 8.97
N ILE A 222 3.03 -2.86 9.83
CA ILE A 222 3.48 -3.15 11.20
C ILE A 222 3.32 -4.62 11.61
N GLY A 223 2.77 -5.47 10.75
CA GLY A 223 2.55 -6.89 11.01
C GLY A 223 3.52 -7.79 10.24
N CYS A 224 3.34 -9.10 10.38
CA CYS A 224 4.13 -10.15 9.72
C CYS A 224 5.62 -10.13 10.08
N TYR A 225 5.97 -9.78 11.32
CA TYR A 225 7.36 -9.57 11.72
C TYR A 225 7.97 -10.70 12.54
N LEU A 226 7.20 -11.64 13.11
CA LEU A 226 7.77 -12.78 13.85
C LEU A 226 7.78 -14.10 13.05
N PRO A 227 8.80 -14.94 13.25
CA PRO A 227 10.00 -14.71 14.05
C PRO A 227 11.01 -13.82 13.31
N ARG A 228 11.65 -12.88 14.01
CA ARG A 228 12.51 -11.85 13.41
C ARG A 228 13.64 -12.41 12.53
N ARG A 229 14.22 -13.56 12.91
CA ARG A 229 15.28 -14.22 12.12
C ARG A 229 14.87 -14.57 10.68
N PHE A 230 13.59 -14.82 10.44
CA PHE A 230 13.07 -15.19 9.11
C PHE A 230 12.36 -14.03 8.43
N MET A 231 11.63 -13.23 9.20
CA MET A 231 10.82 -12.15 8.64
C MET A 231 11.59 -10.86 8.42
N SER A 232 12.62 -10.55 9.23
CA SER A 232 13.34 -9.28 9.13
C SER A 232 13.88 -8.92 7.74
N PRO A 233 14.34 -9.86 6.88
CA PRO A 233 14.77 -9.48 5.53
C PRO A 233 13.65 -8.98 4.62
N MET A 234 12.38 -9.20 4.97
CA MET A 234 11.20 -8.95 4.12
C MET A 234 10.10 -8.10 4.78
N HIS A 235 9.98 -8.11 6.11
CA HIS A 235 8.94 -7.40 6.86
C HIS A 235 9.51 -6.57 8.02
N ALA A 236 9.07 -5.33 8.07
CA ALA A 236 9.33 -4.38 9.14
C ALA A 236 8.53 -4.77 10.39
N SER A 237 9.20 -4.77 11.54
CA SER A 237 8.54 -4.68 12.84
C SER A 237 7.95 -3.27 13.06
N PRO A 238 7.09 -3.06 14.06
CA PRO A 238 6.62 -1.70 14.39
C PRO A 238 7.77 -0.72 14.67
N GLY A 239 8.87 -1.17 15.30
CA GLY A 239 10.06 -0.35 15.52
C GLY A 239 10.83 -0.02 14.24
N ASP A 240 10.93 -0.99 13.32
CA ASP A 240 11.46 -0.73 11.97
C ASP A 240 10.63 0.33 11.23
N SER A 241 9.31 0.24 11.33
CA SER A 241 8.39 1.20 10.67
C SER A 241 8.48 2.60 11.28
N VAL A 242 8.79 2.73 12.56
CA VAL A 242 9.14 4.03 13.18
C VAL A 242 10.42 4.61 12.57
N ASN A 243 11.41 3.77 12.23
CA ASN A 243 12.61 4.23 11.52
C ASN A 243 12.33 4.59 10.06
N ILE A 244 11.51 3.79 9.36
CA ILE A 244 11.06 4.10 8.00
C ILE A 244 10.34 5.46 7.99
N PHE A 245 9.41 5.68 8.92
CA PHE A 245 8.69 6.96 9.09
C PHE A 245 9.64 8.16 9.15
N LYS A 246 10.72 8.06 9.95
CA LYS A 246 11.74 9.10 10.08
C LYS A 246 12.55 9.27 8.79
N ASP A 247 13.01 8.16 8.21
CA ASP A 247 13.87 8.16 7.03
C ASP A 247 13.16 8.71 5.79
N VAL A 248 11.87 8.41 5.61
CA VAL A 248 11.04 9.00 4.53
C VAL A 248 10.55 10.42 4.84
N ARG A 249 10.87 10.96 6.02
CA ARG A 249 10.50 12.32 6.47
C ARG A 249 9.00 12.59 6.39
N ALA A 250 8.18 11.60 6.77
CA ALA A 250 6.74 11.78 6.81
C ALA A 250 6.32 12.64 8.01
N LYS A 251 5.31 13.50 7.85
CA LYS A 251 4.75 14.29 8.95
C LYS A 251 3.81 13.46 9.81
N ARG A 252 3.00 12.62 9.15
CA ARG A 252 2.04 11.69 9.77
C ARG A 252 2.18 10.31 9.15
N ALA A 253 1.80 9.28 9.88
CA ALA A 253 1.67 7.93 9.35
C ALA A 253 0.49 7.17 9.95
N VAL A 254 -0.05 6.25 9.15
CA VAL A 254 -1.04 5.27 9.60
C VAL A 254 -0.54 3.85 9.33
N ALA A 255 -0.74 3.00 10.33
CA ALA A 255 -0.27 1.63 10.31
C ALA A 255 -1.18 0.73 9.45
N MET A 256 -0.57 -0.26 8.80
CA MET A 256 -1.25 -1.23 7.94
C MET A 256 -0.65 -2.64 8.10
N HIS A 257 -1.15 -3.61 7.33
CA HIS A 257 -0.64 -5.00 7.28
C HIS A 257 -0.79 -5.79 8.59
N TRP A 258 -1.72 -5.41 9.45
CA TRP A 258 -1.99 -6.10 10.73
C TRP A 258 -3.49 -6.37 10.91
N GLY A 259 -3.83 -7.19 11.90
CA GLY A 259 -5.22 -7.37 12.35
C GLY A 259 -6.16 -8.08 11.36
N THR A 260 -5.66 -8.56 10.20
CA THR A 260 -6.52 -9.06 9.11
C THR A 260 -6.39 -10.57 8.86
N TRP A 261 -5.15 -11.07 8.79
CA TRP A 261 -4.81 -12.49 8.70
C TRP A 261 -3.77 -12.84 9.76
N VAL A 262 -3.64 -14.13 10.07
CA VAL A 262 -2.53 -14.67 10.87
C VAL A 262 -1.48 -15.20 9.89
N LEU A 263 -0.46 -14.40 9.58
CA LEU A 263 0.58 -14.71 8.58
C LEU A 263 1.93 -15.11 9.22
N SER A 264 2.04 -14.99 10.53
CA SER A 264 3.29 -15.00 11.29
C SER A 264 3.01 -15.33 12.76
N ASP A 265 4.07 -15.40 13.57
CA ASP A 265 4.01 -15.92 14.95
C ASP A 265 3.58 -14.86 15.99
N GLU A 266 3.48 -13.57 15.64
CA GLU A 266 3.06 -12.56 16.62
C GLU A 266 1.57 -12.64 16.98
N PRO A 267 1.18 -12.26 18.22
CA PRO A 267 -0.22 -12.07 18.56
C PRO A 267 -0.83 -10.98 17.69
N VAL A 268 -1.98 -11.25 17.07
CA VAL A 268 -2.66 -10.38 16.10
C VAL A 268 -2.84 -8.92 16.55
N LEU A 269 -3.08 -8.70 17.86
CA LEU A 269 -3.34 -7.38 18.45
C LEU A 269 -2.11 -6.73 19.10
N GLU A 270 -0.95 -7.40 19.07
CA GLU A 270 0.33 -6.85 19.55
C GLU A 270 0.82 -5.67 18.69
N PRO A 271 0.73 -5.68 17.33
CA PRO A 271 1.39 -4.68 16.51
C PRO A 271 1.06 -3.22 16.87
N PRO A 272 -0.20 -2.81 17.09
CA PRO A 272 -0.51 -1.43 17.50
C PRO A 272 0.04 -1.05 18.87
N GLN A 273 0.09 -2.00 19.80
CA GLN A 273 0.60 -1.78 21.15
C GLN A 273 2.11 -1.57 21.11
N LEU A 274 2.81 -2.42 20.35
CA LEU A 274 4.24 -2.30 20.13
C LEU A 274 4.55 -1.02 19.35
N LEU A 275 3.79 -0.67 18.32
CA LEU A 275 3.92 0.60 17.60
C LEU A 275 3.88 1.80 18.55
N LYS A 276 2.87 1.86 19.44
CA LYS A 276 2.74 2.95 20.41
C LYS A 276 3.97 3.04 21.33
N LYS A 277 4.47 1.91 21.79
CA LYS A 277 5.68 1.84 22.64
C LYS A 277 6.92 2.33 21.89
N GLU A 278 7.15 1.85 20.67
CA GLU A 278 8.31 2.21 19.85
C GLU A 278 8.27 3.68 19.42
N ALA A 279 7.10 4.20 19.05
CA ALA A 279 6.90 5.61 18.71
C ALA A 279 7.21 6.53 19.91
N MET A 280 6.73 6.17 21.11
CA MET A 280 7.02 6.92 22.34
C MET A 280 8.51 6.87 22.68
N ALA A 281 9.14 5.69 22.62
CA ALA A 281 10.58 5.54 22.86
C ALA A 281 11.43 6.35 21.86
N ALA A 282 10.92 6.49 20.63
CA ALA A 282 11.53 7.27 19.57
C ALA A 282 11.28 8.80 19.65
N GLY A 283 10.53 9.26 20.67
CA GLY A 283 10.21 10.67 20.89
C GLY A 283 9.20 11.27 19.91
N LEU A 284 8.38 10.43 19.26
CA LEU A 284 7.34 10.91 18.35
C LEU A 284 6.15 11.48 19.13
N ALA A 285 5.47 12.47 18.54
CA ALA A 285 4.18 12.93 19.07
C ALA A 285 3.14 11.81 18.98
N ASP A 286 2.18 11.78 19.93
CA ASP A 286 1.17 10.71 20.06
C ASP A 286 0.35 10.48 18.78
N ASP A 287 0.15 11.54 17.99
CA ASP A 287 -0.61 11.53 16.74
C ASP A 287 0.29 11.46 15.48
N ALA A 288 1.61 11.31 15.63
CA ALA A 288 2.54 11.27 14.50
C ALA A 288 2.46 9.94 13.72
N PHE A 289 2.40 8.80 14.40
CA PHE A 289 2.27 7.49 13.77
C PHE A 289 1.31 6.62 14.55
N THR A 290 0.14 6.34 13.97
CA THR A 290 -1.00 5.78 14.68
C THR A 290 -1.57 4.55 13.95
N ALA A 291 -2.14 3.60 14.70
CA ALA A 291 -3.01 2.57 14.13
C ALA A 291 -4.46 3.06 14.08
N CYS A 292 -5.26 2.51 13.18
CA CYS A 292 -6.70 2.80 13.03
C CYS A 292 -7.49 1.49 12.96
N GLU A 293 -8.80 1.56 13.14
CA GLU A 293 -9.68 0.39 12.97
C GLU A 293 -10.01 0.16 11.49
N ILE A 294 -10.28 -1.09 11.10
CA ILE A 294 -10.73 -1.40 9.73
C ILE A 294 -12.08 -0.70 9.49
N GLY A 295 -12.13 0.13 8.44
CA GLY A 295 -13.25 0.99 8.07
C GLY A 295 -13.12 2.43 8.59
N GLU A 296 -12.18 2.70 9.48
CA GLU A 296 -11.92 4.05 9.96
C GLU A 296 -11.41 4.95 8.83
N THR A 297 -11.91 6.18 8.81
CA THR A 297 -11.47 7.23 7.88
C THR A 297 -10.72 8.31 8.63
N ARG A 298 -9.53 8.69 8.15
CA ARG A 298 -8.70 9.76 8.71
C ARG A 298 -8.44 10.87 7.72
N PHE A 299 -8.15 12.05 8.26
CA PHE A 299 -7.86 13.27 7.53
C PHE A 299 -6.50 13.81 7.97
N TYR A 300 -5.68 14.17 6.99
CA TYR A 300 -4.33 14.70 7.16
C TYR A 300 -4.17 15.99 6.38
#